data_AF-A0A453GIZ8-F1
#
_entry.id   AF-A0A453GIZ8-F1
#
_cell.length_a   1.000
_cell.length_b   1.000
_cell.length_c   1.000
_cell.angle_alpha   90.00
_cell.angle_beta   90.00
_cell.angle_gamma   90.00
#
_symmetry.space_group_name_H-M   'P 1'
#
loop_
_entity.id
_entity.type
_entity.pdbx_description
1 polymer ?
#
loop_
_entity_poly.entity_id
_entity_poly.type
_entity_poly.pdbx_seq_one_letter_code
_entity_poly.pdbx_strand_id
1 'polypeptide(L)'
;GYCNIVELLLSRGASVDALSNRGTPLHLAATNGHHQTVKILLDHNADCNKIVNGVYTPLLVSIYAPSLKCVKLLIQAGADVNGVGNITPLIAAVGLTECMKCLLEAGADPNVPDEFGRMPIEFAAICGTREDVEILFPLTSRIPAVRDWSVNGIIYHAYSLPGQKFYERGLERDTASLKFQGRKALERKDYLSAIELYTKAMGLDYEDATLYSDRSLCFLQIGEGDKAFADAYTCRMMRPDWPKACYRQGASLMLMKDYEKACGALFDGLKMDPWNLQIENALREAMDSLRISRGAKTVSKCP
;
A
#
# COMPACT_ATOMS: atom_id res chain seq x y z
N GLY A 1 -10.65 -15.15 6.43
CA GLY A 1 -11.12 -15.54 7.78
C GLY A 1 -11.87 -16.87 7.84
N TYR A 2 -12.23 -17.52 6.73
CA TYR A 2 -13.02 -18.76 6.73
C TYR A 2 -12.18 -19.99 7.10
N CYS A 3 -12.01 -20.23 8.41
CA CYS A 3 -11.09 -21.25 8.94
C CYS A 3 -11.36 -22.66 8.39
N ASN A 4 -12.62 -23.08 8.32
CA ASN A 4 -13.03 -24.37 7.75
C ASN A 4 -12.63 -24.55 6.28
N ILE A 5 -12.71 -23.49 5.48
CA ILE A 5 -12.29 -23.52 4.06
C ILE A 5 -10.76 -23.58 3.97
N VAL A 6 -10.06 -22.81 4.82
CA VAL A 6 -8.59 -22.82 4.86
C VAL A 6 -8.07 -24.22 5.21
N GLU A 7 -8.58 -24.83 6.28
CA GLU A 7 -8.22 -26.20 6.68
C GLU A 7 -8.51 -27.22 5.58
N LEU A 8 -9.70 -27.12 4.95
CA LEU A 8 -10.06 -27.99 3.83
C LEU A 8 -9.06 -27.86 2.67
N LEU A 9 -8.70 -26.64 2.26
CA LEU A 9 -7.76 -26.42 1.16
C LEU A 9 -6.36 -26.96 1.50
N LEU A 10 -5.87 -26.72 2.71
CA LEU A 10 -4.58 -27.25 3.18
C LEU A 10 -4.59 -28.79 3.22
N SER A 11 -5.68 -29.40 3.69
CA SER A 11 -5.85 -30.87 3.70
C SER A 11 -5.85 -31.50 2.29
N ARG A 12 -6.08 -30.69 1.25
CA ARG A 12 -6.06 -31.10 -0.16
C ARG A 12 -4.76 -30.72 -0.88
N GLY A 13 -3.74 -30.31 -0.14
CA GLY A 13 -2.41 -30.01 -0.67
C GLY A 13 -2.26 -28.61 -1.27
N ALA A 14 -3.12 -27.66 -0.91
CA ALA A 14 -2.87 -26.26 -1.24
C ALA A 14 -1.56 -25.78 -0.60
N SER A 15 -0.75 -25.01 -1.34
CA SER A 15 0.48 -24.44 -0.80
C SER A 15 0.17 -23.42 0.29
N VAL A 16 0.69 -23.65 1.51
CA VAL A 16 0.49 -22.77 2.67
C VAL A 16 1.07 -21.36 2.43
N ASP A 17 2.16 -21.28 1.67
CA ASP A 17 2.87 -20.05 1.31
C ASP A 17 2.65 -19.65 -0.16
N ALA A 18 1.49 -20.00 -0.74
CA ALA A 18 1.11 -19.55 -2.07
C ALA A 18 1.24 -18.02 -2.17
N LEU A 19 2.13 -17.54 -3.04
CA LEU A 19 2.44 -16.12 -3.15
C LEU A 19 1.51 -15.43 -4.16
N SER A 20 0.88 -14.35 -3.72
CA SER A 20 0.16 -13.41 -4.59
C SER A 20 0.85 -12.05 -4.62
N ASN A 21 0.37 -11.13 -5.45
CA ASN A 21 0.78 -9.72 -5.43
C ASN A 21 0.47 -9.01 -4.11
N ARG A 22 -0.39 -9.58 -3.26
CA ARG A 22 -0.73 -9.08 -1.92
C ARG A 22 -0.03 -9.85 -0.78
N GLY A 23 0.86 -10.78 -1.13
CA GLY A 23 1.58 -11.63 -0.19
C GLY A 23 0.99 -13.04 -0.02
N THR A 24 1.44 -13.74 1.02
CA THR A 24 1.00 -15.11 1.35
C THR A 24 -0.34 -15.11 2.09
N PRO A 25 -1.04 -16.24 2.22
CA PRO A 25 -2.22 -16.36 3.09
C PRO A 25 -1.98 -15.82 4.51
N LEU A 26 -0.77 -16.00 5.04
CA LEU A 26 -0.40 -15.52 6.38
C LEU A 26 -0.37 -13.99 6.46
N HIS A 27 0.16 -13.30 5.44
CA HIS A 27 0.10 -11.84 5.35
C HIS A 27 -1.35 -11.35 5.37
N LEU A 28 -2.18 -11.92 4.50
CA LEU A 28 -3.58 -11.52 4.37
C LEU A 28 -4.38 -11.78 5.65
N ALA A 29 -4.14 -12.91 6.33
CA ALA A 29 -4.79 -13.22 7.60
C ALA A 29 -4.32 -12.26 8.72
N ALA A 30 -3.03 -11.94 8.75
CA ALA A 30 -2.43 -11.02 9.72
C ALA A 30 -2.95 -9.59 9.56
N THR A 31 -2.92 -9.03 8.34
CA THR A 31 -3.44 -7.69 8.02
C THR A 31 -4.91 -7.52 8.41
N ASN A 32 -5.73 -8.54 8.14
CA ASN A 32 -7.17 -8.50 8.43
C ASN A 32 -7.53 -8.91 9.87
N GLY A 33 -6.55 -9.10 10.75
CA GLY A 33 -6.78 -9.47 12.15
C GLY A 33 -7.41 -10.85 12.36
N HIS A 34 -7.33 -11.75 11.38
CA HIS A 34 -7.93 -13.08 11.42
C HIS A 34 -7.08 -14.07 12.22
N HIS A 35 -6.97 -13.85 13.52
CA HIS A 35 -6.05 -14.59 14.40
C HIS A 35 -6.24 -16.12 14.38
N GLN A 36 -7.47 -16.63 14.22
CA GLN A 36 -7.68 -18.09 14.09
C GLN A 36 -7.10 -18.63 12.78
N THR A 37 -7.24 -17.89 11.67
CA THR A 37 -6.61 -18.25 10.40
C THR A 37 -5.09 -18.15 10.47
N VAL A 38 -4.55 -17.13 11.14
CA VAL A 38 -3.10 -17.02 11.41
C VAL A 38 -2.61 -18.27 12.16
N LYS A 39 -3.30 -18.67 13.23
CA LYS A 39 -2.95 -19.87 13.99
C LYS A 39 -2.95 -21.12 13.11
N ILE A 40 -4.01 -21.37 12.34
CA ILE A 40 -4.10 -22.54 11.43
C ILE A 40 -2.94 -22.54 10.43
N LEU A 41 -2.63 -21.40 9.82
CA LEU A 41 -1.54 -21.31 8.85
C LEU A 41 -0.17 -21.61 9.49
N LEU A 42 0.08 -21.09 10.69
CA LEU A 42 1.30 -21.37 11.45
C LEU A 42 1.39 -22.85 11.87
N ASP A 43 0.28 -23.44 12.32
CA ASP A 43 0.17 -24.87 12.66
C ASP A 43 0.46 -25.76 11.42
N HIS A 44 0.23 -25.24 10.21
CA HIS A 44 0.58 -25.85 8.92
C HIS A 44 1.92 -25.35 8.34
N ASN A 45 2.83 -24.86 9.20
CA ASN A 45 4.19 -24.46 8.85
C ASN A 45 4.31 -23.30 7.83
N ALA A 46 3.35 -22.37 7.81
CA ALA A 46 3.53 -21.12 7.07
C ALA A 46 4.79 -20.37 7.54
N ASP A 47 5.56 -19.84 6.58
CA ASP A 47 6.74 -19.03 6.88
C ASP A 47 6.34 -17.68 7.51
N CYS A 48 6.51 -17.59 8.84
CA CYS A 48 6.18 -16.39 9.63
C CYS A 48 7.11 -15.19 9.35
N ASN A 49 8.23 -15.42 8.65
CA ASN A 49 9.22 -14.41 8.30
C ASN A 49 9.26 -14.13 6.79
N LYS A 50 8.29 -14.65 6.03
CA LYS A 50 8.24 -14.44 4.58
C LYS A 50 8.17 -12.95 4.26
N ILE A 51 9.05 -12.48 3.38
CA ILE A 51 9.11 -11.07 2.98
C ILE A 51 8.38 -10.87 1.67
N VAL A 52 7.51 -9.85 1.61
CA VAL A 52 6.82 -9.42 0.39
C VAL A 52 7.09 -7.95 0.11
N ASN A 53 7.25 -7.59 -1.15
CA ASN A 53 7.62 -6.24 -1.61
C ASN A 53 8.82 -5.62 -0.85
N GLY A 54 9.82 -6.46 -0.52
CA GLY A 54 11.11 -6.05 0.04
C GLY A 54 11.16 -5.75 1.55
N VAL A 55 10.03 -5.40 2.18
CA VAL A 55 10.02 -4.97 3.61
C VAL A 55 8.87 -5.54 4.44
N TYR A 56 7.81 -6.07 3.82
CA TYR A 56 6.64 -6.49 4.58
C TYR A 56 6.76 -7.94 5.03
N THR A 57 6.80 -8.13 6.35
CA THR A 57 6.63 -9.43 7.01
C THR A 57 5.21 -9.57 7.54
N PRO A 58 4.73 -10.80 7.83
CA PRO A 58 3.46 -11.01 8.52
C PRO A 58 3.35 -10.22 9.82
N LEU A 59 4.44 -10.12 10.60
CA LEU A 59 4.48 -9.37 11.85
C LEU A 59 4.26 -7.87 11.60
N LEU A 60 4.99 -7.28 10.66
CA LEU A 60 4.90 -5.84 10.36
C LEU A 60 3.48 -5.44 9.93
N VAL A 61 2.85 -6.23 9.04
CA VAL A 61 1.48 -5.93 8.59
C VAL A 61 0.41 -6.18 9.65
N SER A 62 0.70 -6.99 10.67
CA SER A 62 -0.24 -7.28 11.76
C SER A 62 -0.37 -6.16 12.80
N ILE A 63 0.60 -5.24 12.86
CA ILE A 63 0.63 -4.14 13.84
C ILE A 63 -0.59 -3.24 13.71
N TYR A 64 -1.05 -3.00 12.48
CA TYR A 64 -2.21 -2.15 12.19
C TYR A 64 -3.54 -2.90 12.24
N ALA A 65 -3.54 -4.20 12.59
CA ALA A 65 -4.77 -4.95 12.75
C ALA A 65 -5.53 -4.50 14.02
N PRO A 66 -6.86 -4.64 14.08
CA PRO A 66 -7.67 -4.20 15.23
C PRO A 66 -7.34 -4.88 16.57
N SER A 67 -6.50 -5.91 16.58
CA SER A 67 -6.19 -6.70 17.78
C SER A 67 -4.77 -7.26 17.75
N LEU A 68 -4.09 -7.21 18.90
CA LEU A 68 -2.75 -7.75 19.11
C LEU A 68 -2.66 -9.28 19.05
N LYS A 69 -3.78 -10.00 18.88
CA LYS A 69 -3.77 -11.47 18.82
C LYS A 69 -2.89 -12.00 17.69
N CYS A 70 -2.91 -11.37 16.52
CA CYS A 70 -2.04 -11.76 15.40
C CYS A 70 -0.56 -11.50 15.74
N VAL A 71 -0.24 -10.32 16.28
CA VAL A 71 1.13 -9.96 16.74
C VAL A 71 1.65 -11.01 17.71
N LYS A 72 0.88 -11.34 18.75
CA LYS A 72 1.26 -12.34 19.76
C LYS A 72 1.47 -13.73 19.18
N LEU A 73 0.59 -14.19 18.29
CA LEU A 73 0.74 -15.49 17.63
C LEU A 73 1.98 -15.55 16.74
N LEU A 74 2.27 -14.48 16.00
CA LEU A 74 3.44 -14.41 15.11
C LEU A 74 4.74 -14.40 15.92
N ILE A 75 4.81 -13.63 17.00
CA ILE A 75 5.94 -13.65 17.94
C ILE A 75 6.14 -15.05 18.52
N GLN A 76 5.06 -15.70 18.99
CA GLN A 76 5.12 -17.07 19.51
C GLN A 76 5.61 -18.09 18.49
N ALA A 77 5.34 -17.85 17.20
CA ALA A 77 5.81 -18.67 16.10
C ALA A 77 7.24 -18.32 15.61
N GLY A 78 7.94 -17.41 16.30
CA GLY A 78 9.33 -17.06 15.97
C GLY A 78 9.47 -16.01 14.87
N ALA A 79 8.47 -15.15 14.67
CA ALA A 79 8.62 -13.99 13.79
C ALA A 79 9.72 -13.06 14.32
N ASP A 80 10.58 -12.56 13.42
CA ASP A 80 11.64 -11.62 13.74
C ASP A 80 11.03 -10.26 14.13
N VAL A 81 11.16 -9.92 15.42
CA VAL A 81 10.63 -8.70 16.02
C VAL A 81 11.38 -7.44 15.61
N ASN A 82 12.56 -7.57 15.00
CA ASN A 82 13.30 -6.46 14.42
C ASN A 82 12.95 -6.25 12.94
N GLY A 83 12.35 -7.26 12.30
CA GLY A 83 11.91 -7.21 10.92
C GLY A 83 13.07 -7.02 9.93
N VAL A 84 12.75 -6.55 8.72
CA VAL A 84 13.73 -6.36 7.65
C VAL A 84 13.58 -4.97 7.04
N GLY A 85 14.71 -4.33 6.77
CA GLY A 85 14.77 -2.99 6.18
C GLY A 85 14.72 -1.88 7.24
N ASN A 86 14.37 -0.66 6.79
CA ASN A 86 14.53 0.55 7.59
C ASN A 86 13.31 0.88 8.49
N ILE A 87 12.23 0.11 8.38
CA ILE A 87 11.04 0.25 9.23
C ILE A 87 10.94 -1.00 10.09
N THR A 88 11.43 -0.90 11.33
CA THR A 88 11.28 -1.99 12.29
C THR A 88 9.84 -2.09 12.79
N PRO A 89 9.39 -3.28 13.22
CA PRO A 89 8.12 -3.45 13.93
C PRO A 89 7.97 -2.46 15.11
N LEU A 90 9.06 -2.19 15.83
CA LEU A 90 9.05 -1.25 16.95
C LEU A 90 8.74 0.19 16.51
N ILE A 91 9.38 0.67 15.43
CA ILE A 91 9.07 2.00 14.85
C ILE A 91 7.63 2.05 14.34
N ALA A 92 7.14 0.97 13.71
CA ALA A 92 5.76 0.89 13.21
C ALA A 92 4.72 0.91 14.35
N ALA A 93 5.07 0.40 15.53
CA ALA A 93 4.20 0.33 16.71
C ALA A 93 4.20 1.60 17.58
N VAL A 94 4.98 2.64 17.25
CA VAL A 94 4.93 3.93 17.96
C VAL A 94 3.51 4.51 17.90
N GLY A 95 2.97 4.96 19.04
CA GLY A 95 1.57 5.37 19.19
C GLY A 95 0.59 4.22 19.45
N LEU A 96 1.03 2.96 19.28
CA LEU A 96 0.29 1.75 19.66
C LEU A 96 0.95 1.14 20.89
N THR A 97 0.88 1.85 22.03
CA THR A 97 1.63 1.59 23.26
C THR A 97 1.62 0.13 23.70
N GLU A 98 0.47 -0.55 23.65
CA GLU A 98 0.36 -1.97 24.03
C GLU A 98 1.04 -2.92 23.02
N CYS A 99 1.05 -2.58 21.72
CA CYS A 99 1.81 -3.31 20.71
C CYS A 99 3.32 -3.11 20.93
N MET A 100 3.72 -1.88 21.24
CA MET A 100 5.12 -1.54 21.51
C MET A 100 5.65 -2.30 22.73
N LYS A 101 4.91 -2.32 23.84
CA LYS A 101 5.22 -3.16 25.03
C LYS A 101 5.39 -4.63 24.64
N CYS A 102 4.43 -5.17 23.87
CA CYS A 102 4.49 -6.57 23.40
C CYS A 102 5.73 -6.88 22.56
N LEU A 103 6.18 -5.95 21.71
CA LEU A 103 7.39 -6.12 20.88
C LEU A 103 8.67 -6.02 21.73
N LEU A 104 8.73 -5.08 22.67
CA LEU A 104 9.87 -4.92 23.59
C LEU A 104 10.03 -6.14 24.51
N GLU A 105 8.93 -6.66 25.05
CA GLU A 105 8.92 -7.91 25.83
C GLU A 105 9.43 -9.11 25.01
N ALA A 106 9.21 -9.09 23.70
CA ALA A 106 9.67 -10.11 22.77
C ALA A 106 11.11 -9.89 22.26
N GLY A 107 11.81 -8.85 22.72
CA GLY A 107 13.21 -8.59 22.39
C GLY A 107 13.45 -7.68 21.18
N ALA A 108 12.48 -6.84 20.79
CA ALA A 108 12.71 -5.81 19.79
C ALA A 108 13.79 -4.82 20.30
N ASP A 109 14.78 -4.52 19.46
CA ASP A 109 15.88 -3.63 19.81
C ASP A 109 15.46 -2.15 19.64
N PRO A 110 15.42 -1.36 20.74
CA PRO A 110 15.05 0.05 20.71
C PRO A 110 16.14 0.97 20.15
N ASN A 111 17.27 0.43 19.72
CA ASN A 111 18.41 1.18 19.18
C ASN A 111 18.60 1.01 17.67
N VAL A 112 17.69 0.33 16.97
CA VAL A 112 17.75 0.20 15.50
C VAL A 112 17.22 1.49 14.85
N PRO A 113 18.06 2.29 14.19
CA PRO A 113 17.60 3.53 13.57
C PRO A 113 16.89 3.26 12.24
N ASP A 114 16.09 4.23 11.81
CA ASP A 114 15.55 4.26 10.46
C ASP A 114 16.60 4.68 9.41
N GLU A 115 16.18 4.85 8.16
CA GLU A 115 17.05 5.25 7.05
C GLU A 115 17.68 6.64 7.19
N PHE A 116 17.15 7.47 8.09
CA PHE A 116 17.65 8.81 8.39
C PHE A 116 18.48 8.86 9.68
N GLY A 117 18.74 7.70 10.30
CA GLY A 117 19.50 7.60 11.54
C GLY A 117 18.68 7.90 12.81
N ARG A 118 17.35 7.98 12.71
CA ARG A 118 16.47 8.30 13.84
C ARG A 118 16.11 7.05 14.62
N MET A 119 16.27 7.09 15.94
CA MET A 119 15.92 5.98 16.81
C MET A 119 14.42 5.97 17.18
N PRO A 120 13.86 4.80 17.55
CA PRO A 120 12.47 4.66 17.99
C PRO A 120 12.01 5.70 19.02
N ILE A 121 12.87 6.07 19.99
CA ILE A 121 12.53 7.07 21.01
C ILE A 121 12.31 8.47 20.42
N GLU A 122 13.00 8.81 19.34
CA GLU A 122 12.80 10.08 18.63
C GLU A 122 11.47 10.07 17.89
N PHE A 123 11.06 8.94 17.31
CA PHE A 123 9.70 8.78 16.77
C PHE A 123 8.64 8.93 17.86
N ALA A 124 8.82 8.28 19.01
CA ALA A 124 7.90 8.43 20.15
C ALA A 124 7.76 9.89 20.60
N ALA A 125 8.86 10.63 20.63
CA ALA A 125 8.88 12.05 20.98
C ALA A 125 8.19 12.95 19.95
N ILE A 126 8.22 12.56 18.67
CA ILE A 126 7.69 13.38 17.58
C ILE A 126 6.21 13.06 17.27
N CYS A 127 5.84 11.78 17.21
CA CYS A 127 4.53 11.32 16.77
C CYS A 127 3.86 10.27 17.68
N GLY A 128 4.54 9.81 18.72
CA GLY A 128 3.98 8.90 19.72
C GLY A 128 3.36 9.62 20.90
N THR A 129 3.20 8.89 22.00
CA THR A 129 2.76 9.46 23.28
C THR A 129 3.94 9.73 24.19
N ARG A 130 3.73 10.58 25.20
CA ARG A 130 4.69 10.73 26.30
C ARG A 130 4.99 9.38 26.96
N GLU A 131 3.97 8.53 27.14
CA GLU A 131 4.12 7.18 27.70
C GLU A 131 5.08 6.34 26.84
N ASP A 132 5.00 6.45 25.51
CA ASP A 132 5.90 5.73 24.62
C ASP A 132 7.37 6.15 24.82
N VAL A 133 7.62 7.46 25.00
CA VAL A 133 8.96 7.98 25.32
C VAL A 133 9.44 7.45 26.67
N GLU A 134 8.56 7.43 27.68
CA GLU A 134 8.88 6.92 29.02
C GLU A 134 9.20 5.43 29.01
N ILE A 135 8.51 4.63 28.19
CA ILE A 135 8.79 3.19 28.01
C ILE A 135 10.13 2.97 27.32
N LEU A 136 10.44 3.74 26.27
CA LEU A 136 11.67 3.57 25.48
C LEU A 136 12.89 4.16 26.18
N PHE A 137 12.73 5.19 27.00
CA PHE A 137 13.83 5.90 27.69
C PHE A 137 14.81 4.99 28.44
N PRO A 138 14.38 4.07 29.32
CA PRO A 138 15.32 3.19 30.03
C PRO A 138 15.97 2.13 29.13
N LEU A 139 15.43 1.90 27.93
CA LEU A 139 15.90 0.85 27.01
C LEU A 139 16.78 1.41 25.88
N THR A 140 16.79 2.73 25.68
CA THR A 140 17.46 3.39 24.57
C THR A 140 18.82 3.95 24.98
N SER A 141 19.83 3.71 24.16
CA SER A 141 21.16 4.28 24.30
C SER A 141 21.13 5.80 24.13
N ARG A 142 21.98 6.50 24.87
CA ARG A 142 22.04 7.97 24.83
C ARG A 142 22.32 8.48 23.43
N ILE A 143 21.49 9.41 22.95
CA ILE A 143 21.70 10.13 21.68
C ILE A 143 22.64 11.31 21.93
N PRO A 144 23.83 11.37 21.29
CA PRO A 144 24.78 12.45 21.52
C PRO A 144 24.25 13.85 21.16
N ALA A 145 23.35 13.95 20.19
CA ALA A 145 22.73 15.21 19.77
C ALA A 145 21.76 15.79 20.81
N VAL A 146 21.20 14.95 21.70
CA VAL A 146 20.27 15.36 22.74
C VAL A 146 21.07 15.79 23.98
N ARG A 147 21.17 17.12 24.19
CA ARG A 147 21.91 17.70 25.31
C ARG A 147 21.32 17.33 26.67
N ASP A 148 20.01 17.51 26.82
CA ASP A 148 19.24 17.13 28.01
C ASP A 148 18.68 15.71 27.81
N TRP A 149 19.39 14.71 28.33
CA TRP A 149 18.98 13.30 28.27
C TRP A 149 17.96 12.96 29.36
N SER A 150 16.83 13.63 29.32
CA SER A 150 15.62 13.34 30.10
C SER A 150 14.45 13.16 29.15
N VAL A 151 13.34 12.58 29.61
CA VAL A 151 12.11 12.47 28.80
C VAL A 151 11.70 13.82 28.21
N ASN A 152 11.73 14.88 29.03
CA ASN A 152 11.40 16.23 28.58
C ASN A 152 12.43 16.79 27.60
N GLY A 153 13.72 16.56 27.85
CA GLY A 153 14.79 17.02 26.98
C GLY A 153 14.80 16.33 25.62
N ILE A 154 14.45 15.05 25.56
CA ILE A 154 14.27 14.30 24.30
C ILE A 154 13.07 14.84 23.53
N ILE A 155 11.92 15.02 24.19
CA ILE A 155 10.71 15.62 23.59
C ILE A 155 11.01 17.02 23.08
N TYR A 156 11.68 17.85 23.86
CA TYR A 156 12.06 19.20 23.46
C TYR A 156 13.05 19.20 22.29
N HIS A 157 14.06 18.32 22.31
CA HIS A 157 15.02 18.18 21.22
C HIS A 157 14.32 17.82 19.91
N ALA A 158 13.42 16.83 19.95
CA ALA A 158 12.55 16.47 18.84
C ALA A 158 11.75 17.65 18.29
N TYR A 159 11.25 18.55 19.16
CA TYR A 159 10.57 19.78 18.75
C TYR A 159 11.48 20.84 18.12
N SER A 160 12.75 20.86 18.49
CA SER A 160 13.70 21.88 18.05
C SER A 160 14.35 21.64 16.67
N LEU A 161 14.19 20.43 16.10
CA LEU A 161 14.86 20.07 14.84
C LEU A 161 14.26 20.82 13.63
N PRO A 162 15.09 21.50 12.81
CA PRO A 162 14.64 22.16 11.58
C PRO A 162 14.04 21.13 10.61
N GLY A 163 12.82 21.36 10.15
CA GLY A 163 12.11 20.39 9.29
C GLY A 163 10.87 19.78 9.92
N GLN A 164 10.40 20.27 11.07
CA GLN A 164 9.16 19.85 11.72
C GLN A 164 7.86 19.90 10.87
N LYS A 165 7.90 20.46 9.65
CA LYS A 165 6.84 20.23 8.65
C LYS A 165 6.79 18.80 8.10
N PHE A 166 7.76 17.95 8.43
CA PHE A 166 7.78 16.54 8.09
C PHE A 166 7.09 15.63 9.13
N TYR A 167 6.62 16.17 10.26
CA TYR A 167 5.99 15.34 11.30
C TYR A 167 4.66 15.85 11.87
N GLU A 168 4.17 17.02 11.46
CA GLU A 168 2.72 17.15 11.18
C GLU A 168 2.27 16.12 10.11
N ARG A 169 3.25 15.54 9.40
CA ARG A 169 3.15 14.37 8.53
C ARG A 169 3.07 13.02 9.26
N GLY A 170 3.18 12.99 10.59
CA GLY A 170 2.99 11.81 11.44
C GLY A 170 1.52 11.39 11.60
N LEU A 171 0.60 12.25 11.16
CA LEU A 171 -0.81 11.95 10.92
C LEU A 171 -1.17 12.09 9.43
N GLU A 172 -0.23 11.82 8.51
CA GLU A 172 -0.53 11.61 7.09
C GLU A 172 -0.50 10.11 6.72
N ARG A 173 -0.85 9.26 7.68
CA ARG A 173 -1.21 7.86 7.42
C ARG A 173 -2.72 7.68 7.25
N ASP A 174 -3.44 8.77 7.02
CA ASP A 174 -4.76 8.66 6.43
C ASP A 174 -4.62 8.67 4.91
N THR A 175 -5.32 7.74 4.26
CA THR A 175 -5.38 7.60 2.80
C THR A 175 -5.76 8.92 2.11
N ALA A 176 -6.63 9.73 2.71
CA ALA A 176 -7.11 10.98 2.15
C ALA A 176 -6.00 12.04 2.02
N SER A 177 -5.05 12.10 2.96
CA SER A 177 -3.92 13.02 2.88
C SER A 177 -2.93 12.64 1.78
N LEU A 178 -2.52 11.37 1.72
CA LEU A 178 -1.65 10.88 0.63
C LEU A 178 -2.31 11.07 -0.74
N LYS A 179 -3.62 10.81 -0.82
CA LYS A 179 -4.42 11.07 -2.01
C LYS A 179 -4.48 12.56 -2.36
N PHE A 180 -4.64 13.44 -1.38
CA PHE A 180 -4.64 14.88 -1.59
C PHE A 180 -3.28 15.38 -2.10
N GLN A 181 -2.18 14.89 -1.53
CA GLN A 181 -0.85 15.20 -2.02
C GLN A 181 -0.60 14.65 -3.43
N GLY A 182 -1.04 13.43 -3.70
CA GLY A 182 -1.00 12.84 -5.04
C GLY A 182 -1.76 13.70 -6.06
N ARG A 183 -2.90 14.27 -5.68
CA ARG A 183 -3.66 15.21 -6.53
C ARG A 183 -2.91 16.51 -6.78
N LYS A 184 -2.28 17.09 -5.75
CA LYS A 184 -1.42 18.28 -5.92
C LYS A 184 -0.21 18.00 -6.82
N ALA A 185 0.40 16.82 -6.72
CA ALA A 185 1.49 16.42 -7.60
C ALA A 185 1.00 16.27 -9.05
N LEU A 186 -0.18 15.67 -9.25
CA LEU A 186 -0.84 15.56 -10.55
C LEU A 186 -1.14 16.94 -11.17
N GLU A 187 -1.64 17.90 -10.39
CA GLU A 187 -1.87 19.29 -10.84
C GLU A 187 -0.59 19.97 -11.32
N ARG A 188 0.55 19.63 -10.70
CA ARG A 188 1.90 20.10 -11.07
C ARG A 188 2.52 19.31 -12.23
N LYS A 189 1.84 18.29 -12.75
CA LYS A 189 2.34 17.32 -13.74
C LYS A 189 3.56 16.52 -13.28
N ASP A 190 3.76 16.42 -11.96
CA ASP A 190 4.77 15.55 -11.37
C ASP A 190 4.21 14.14 -11.20
N TYR A 191 4.16 13.41 -12.31
CA TYR A 191 3.48 12.12 -12.37
C TYR A 191 4.19 11.02 -11.58
N LEU A 192 5.53 11.04 -11.50
CA LEU A 192 6.28 10.03 -10.77
C LEU A 192 6.04 10.15 -9.26
N SER A 193 6.11 11.37 -8.71
CA SER A 193 5.77 11.61 -7.30
C SER A 193 4.30 11.28 -7.02
N ALA A 194 3.38 11.62 -7.93
CA ALA A 194 1.97 11.26 -7.78
C ALA A 194 1.77 9.73 -7.73
N ILE A 195 2.46 8.97 -8.59
CA ILE A 195 2.41 7.50 -8.60
C ILE A 195 2.91 6.93 -7.28
N GLU A 196 4.03 7.44 -6.75
CA GLU A 196 4.58 7.00 -5.48
C GLU A 196 3.59 7.25 -4.33
N LEU A 197 3.01 8.46 -4.28
CA LEU A 197 2.03 8.85 -3.27
C LEU A 197 0.75 8.01 -3.33
N TYR A 198 0.20 7.78 -4.52
CA TYR A 198 -0.96 6.89 -4.67
C TYR A 198 -0.61 5.44 -4.34
N THR A 199 0.57 4.96 -4.68
CA THR A 199 1.02 3.61 -4.33
C THR A 199 1.13 3.44 -2.81
N LYS A 200 1.65 4.45 -2.11
CA LYS A 200 1.65 4.50 -0.64
C LYS A 200 0.22 4.52 -0.09
N ALA A 201 -0.66 5.35 -0.63
CA ALA A 201 -2.06 5.43 -0.21
C ALA A 201 -2.81 4.09 -0.38
N MET A 202 -2.57 3.40 -1.49
CA MET A 202 -3.15 2.08 -1.77
C MET A 202 -2.63 0.99 -0.84
N GLY A 203 -1.42 1.14 -0.29
CA GLY A 203 -0.92 0.27 0.77
C GLY A 203 -1.71 0.40 2.07
N LEU A 204 -2.39 1.53 2.29
CA LEU A 204 -3.20 1.80 3.48
C LEU A 204 -4.69 1.53 3.25
N ASP A 205 -5.22 1.89 2.08
CA ASP A 205 -6.60 1.64 1.68
C ASP A 205 -6.64 1.18 0.22
N TYR A 206 -6.60 -0.14 0.04
CA TYR A 206 -6.64 -0.74 -1.29
C TYR A 206 -8.07 -0.83 -1.84
N GLU A 207 -9.11 -0.46 -1.08
CA GLU A 207 -10.52 -0.55 -1.49
C GLU A 207 -11.03 0.77 -2.11
N ASP A 208 -10.29 1.86 -1.97
CA ASP A 208 -10.57 3.11 -2.66
C ASP A 208 -10.25 3.03 -4.17
N ALA A 209 -11.26 2.63 -4.95
CA ALA A 209 -11.21 2.60 -6.42
C ALA A 209 -10.72 3.91 -7.07
N THR A 210 -10.87 5.06 -6.40
CA THR A 210 -10.45 6.34 -6.97
C THR A 210 -8.92 6.49 -7.00
N LEU A 211 -8.18 5.81 -6.11
CA LEU A 211 -6.72 5.78 -6.12
C LEU A 211 -6.19 5.09 -7.38
N TYR A 212 -6.79 3.95 -7.76
CA TYR A 212 -6.47 3.25 -9.00
C TYR A 212 -6.79 4.12 -10.22
N SER A 213 -7.95 4.80 -10.24
CA SER A 213 -8.28 5.74 -11.33
C SER A 213 -7.26 6.88 -11.47
N ASP A 214 -6.83 7.46 -10.34
CA ASP A 214 -5.94 8.62 -10.32
C ASP A 214 -4.48 8.20 -10.64
N ARG A 215 -4.04 7.02 -10.21
CA ARG A 215 -2.73 6.43 -10.59
C ARG A 215 -2.69 5.94 -12.03
N SER A 216 -3.78 5.34 -12.52
CA SER A 216 -3.95 4.98 -13.95
C SER A 216 -3.76 6.20 -14.85
N LEU A 217 -4.33 7.35 -14.47
CA LEU A 217 -4.10 8.60 -15.20
C LEU A 217 -2.62 8.97 -15.24
N CYS A 218 -1.90 8.86 -14.12
CA CYS A 218 -0.48 9.18 -14.09
C CYS A 218 0.33 8.28 -15.03
N PHE A 219 0.04 6.97 -15.05
CA PHE A 219 0.68 6.02 -15.97
C PHE A 219 0.39 6.34 -17.44
N LEU A 220 -0.84 6.76 -17.78
CA LEU A 220 -1.17 7.24 -19.13
C LEU A 220 -0.30 8.41 -19.54
N GLN A 221 -0.07 9.37 -18.64
CA GLN A 221 0.71 10.57 -18.95
C GLN A 221 2.19 10.30 -19.18
N ILE A 222 2.73 9.23 -18.59
CA ILE A 222 4.13 8.81 -18.80
C ILE A 222 4.30 7.71 -19.85
N GLY A 223 3.22 7.32 -20.55
CA GLY A 223 3.27 6.34 -21.64
C GLY A 223 3.28 4.86 -21.21
N GLU A 224 3.03 4.57 -19.93
CA GLU A 224 3.06 3.23 -19.34
C GLU A 224 1.67 2.55 -19.47
N GLY A 225 1.31 2.18 -20.70
CA GLY A 225 -0.02 1.66 -21.06
C GLY A 225 -0.46 0.42 -20.27
N ASP A 226 0.43 -0.56 -20.10
CA ASP A 226 0.10 -1.81 -19.38
C ASP A 226 -0.24 -1.55 -17.90
N LYS A 227 0.53 -0.69 -17.24
CA LYS A 227 0.30 -0.29 -15.83
C LYS A 227 -0.98 0.52 -15.70
N ALA A 228 -1.21 1.46 -16.63
CA ALA A 228 -2.44 2.24 -16.68
C ALA A 228 -3.67 1.34 -16.85
N PHE A 229 -3.58 0.32 -17.69
CA PHE A 229 -4.65 -0.65 -17.92
C PHE A 229 -4.94 -1.49 -16.69
N ALA A 230 -3.90 -2.02 -16.02
CA ALA A 230 -4.07 -2.81 -14.79
C ALA A 230 -4.82 -2.04 -13.70
N ASP A 231 -4.46 -0.78 -13.49
CA ASP A 231 -5.14 0.10 -12.52
C ASP A 231 -6.58 0.43 -12.98
N ALA A 232 -6.79 0.76 -14.26
CA ALA A 232 -8.13 1.06 -14.77
C ALA A 232 -9.07 -0.15 -14.72
N TYR A 233 -8.57 -1.34 -15.02
CA TYR A 233 -9.31 -2.59 -14.92
C TYR A 233 -9.72 -2.87 -13.47
N THR A 234 -8.79 -2.72 -12.52
CA THR A 234 -9.07 -2.89 -11.09
C THR A 234 -10.12 -1.88 -10.61
N CYS A 235 -9.99 -0.61 -11.01
CA CYS A 235 -10.96 0.44 -10.73
C CYS A 235 -12.38 0.08 -11.23
N ARG A 236 -12.48 -0.42 -12.47
CA ARG A 236 -13.76 -0.82 -13.06
C ARG A 236 -14.35 -2.06 -12.38
N MET A 237 -13.53 -3.02 -11.95
CA MET A 237 -14.00 -4.16 -11.16
C MET A 237 -14.57 -3.73 -9.81
N MET A 238 -13.95 -2.74 -9.15
CA MET A 238 -14.40 -2.23 -7.86
C MET A 238 -15.66 -1.37 -7.95
N ARG A 239 -15.78 -0.57 -9.02
CA ARG A 239 -16.95 0.28 -9.29
C ARG A 239 -17.42 0.12 -10.74
N PRO A 240 -18.22 -0.93 -11.03
CA PRO A 240 -18.71 -1.21 -12.38
C PRO A 240 -19.54 -0.08 -12.98
N ASP A 241 -20.30 0.64 -12.15
CA ASP A 241 -21.20 1.72 -12.57
C ASP A 241 -20.52 3.10 -12.61
N TRP A 242 -19.18 3.15 -12.71
CA TRP A 242 -18.43 4.41 -12.75
C TRP A 242 -17.90 4.71 -14.16
N PRO A 243 -18.53 5.63 -14.93
CA PRO A 243 -18.14 5.92 -16.32
C PRO A 243 -16.67 6.31 -16.47
N LYS A 244 -16.10 6.98 -15.46
CA LYS A 244 -14.68 7.37 -15.43
C LYS A 244 -13.74 6.16 -15.47
N ALA A 245 -14.10 5.05 -14.85
CA ALA A 245 -13.31 3.82 -14.88
C ALA A 245 -13.26 3.22 -16.30
N CYS A 246 -14.42 3.18 -16.97
CA CYS A 246 -14.54 2.78 -18.37
C CYS A 246 -13.71 3.68 -19.29
N TYR A 247 -13.73 5.00 -19.06
CA TYR A 247 -12.87 5.95 -19.76
C TYR A 247 -11.38 5.67 -19.59
N ARG A 248 -10.91 5.48 -18.35
CA ARG A 248 -9.50 5.17 -18.06
C ARG A 248 -9.05 3.90 -18.76
N GLN A 249 -9.90 2.86 -18.73
CA GLN A 249 -9.60 1.58 -19.37
C GLN A 249 -9.53 1.75 -20.90
N GLY A 250 -10.50 2.44 -21.50
CA GLY A 250 -10.49 2.78 -22.92
C GLY A 250 -9.24 3.54 -23.34
N ALA A 251 -8.86 4.57 -22.58
CA ALA A 251 -7.66 5.37 -22.84
C ALA A 251 -6.36 4.54 -22.76
N SER A 252 -6.27 3.61 -21.80
CA SER A 252 -5.09 2.72 -21.71
C SER A 252 -5.00 1.75 -22.88
N LEU A 253 -6.13 1.22 -23.35
CA LEU A 253 -6.18 0.35 -24.53
C LEU A 253 -5.87 1.12 -25.82
N MET A 254 -6.28 2.39 -25.91
CA MET A 254 -5.88 3.29 -27.00
C MET A 254 -4.36 3.46 -27.05
N LEU A 255 -3.72 3.72 -25.91
CA LEU A 255 -2.26 3.84 -25.81
C LEU A 255 -1.56 2.54 -26.22
N MET A 256 -2.12 1.39 -25.86
CA MET A 256 -1.64 0.06 -26.24
C MET A 256 -2.02 -0.36 -27.68
N LYS A 257 -2.76 0.49 -28.42
CA LYS A 257 -3.25 0.24 -29.79
C LYS A 257 -4.22 -0.95 -29.91
N ASP A 258 -4.85 -1.37 -28.82
CA ASP A 258 -5.95 -2.35 -28.84
C ASP A 258 -7.30 -1.61 -29.02
N TYR A 259 -7.47 -1.04 -30.21
CA TYR A 259 -8.59 -0.15 -30.54
C TYR A 259 -9.95 -0.82 -30.43
N GLU A 260 -10.02 -2.14 -30.66
CA GLU A 260 -11.27 -2.89 -30.60
C GLU A 260 -11.78 -3.00 -29.16
N LYS A 261 -10.90 -3.38 -28.22
CA LYS A 261 -11.26 -3.39 -26.79
C LYS A 261 -11.46 -1.98 -26.26
N ALA A 262 -10.71 -0.99 -26.76
CA ALA A 262 -10.88 0.41 -26.38
C ALA A 262 -12.30 0.89 -26.69
N CYS A 263 -12.81 0.63 -27.91
CA CYS A 263 -14.18 0.92 -28.29
C CYS A 263 -15.19 0.25 -27.35
N GLY A 264 -14.99 -1.04 -27.03
CA GLY A 264 -15.86 -1.76 -26.09
C GLY A 264 -15.94 -1.10 -24.71
N ALA A 265 -14.79 -0.79 -24.12
CA ALA A 265 -14.74 -0.14 -22.81
C ALA A 265 -15.39 1.26 -22.80
N LEU A 266 -15.13 2.07 -23.84
CA LEU A 266 -15.70 3.42 -23.95
C LEU A 266 -17.20 3.40 -24.22
N PHE A 267 -17.69 2.45 -25.02
CA PHE A 267 -19.10 2.27 -25.27
C PHE A 267 -19.86 1.87 -23.99
N ASP A 268 -19.29 1.01 -23.16
CA ASP A 268 -19.87 0.68 -21.85
C ASP A 268 -19.94 1.92 -20.94
N GLY A 269 -18.94 2.80 -20.99
CA GLY A 269 -18.97 4.08 -20.28
C GLY A 269 -20.09 5.01 -20.74
N LEU A 270 -20.34 5.12 -22.04
CA LEU A 270 -21.45 5.94 -22.58
C LEU A 270 -22.84 5.37 -22.27
N LYS A 271 -22.99 4.05 -22.16
CA LYS A 271 -24.26 3.47 -21.70
C LYS A 271 -24.64 3.96 -20.30
N MET A 272 -23.63 4.14 -19.44
CA MET A 272 -23.82 4.60 -18.06
C MET A 272 -24.08 6.11 -18.00
N ASP A 273 -23.37 6.89 -18.83
CA ASP A 273 -23.52 8.34 -18.91
C ASP A 273 -23.53 8.81 -20.39
N PRO A 274 -24.71 8.81 -21.04
CA PRO A 274 -24.84 9.12 -22.47
C PRO A 274 -24.43 10.54 -22.86
N TRP A 275 -24.38 11.46 -21.90
CA TRP A 275 -24.05 12.87 -22.13
C TRP A 275 -22.58 13.19 -21.83
N ASN A 276 -21.76 12.16 -21.58
CA ASN A 276 -20.35 12.33 -21.29
C ASN A 276 -19.53 12.63 -22.56
N LEU A 277 -19.42 13.91 -22.90
CA LEU A 277 -18.66 14.39 -24.07
C LEU A 277 -17.21 13.88 -24.11
N GLN A 278 -16.58 13.67 -22.96
CA GLN A 278 -15.21 13.16 -22.91
C GLN A 278 -15.12 11.71 -23.40
N ILE A 279 -16.07 10.86 -22.99
CA ILE A 279 -16.12 9.46 -23.42
C ILE A 279 -16.57 9.37 -24.88
N GLU A 280 -17.54 10.20 -25.30
CA GLU A 280 -18.01 10.25 -26.69
C GLU A 280 -16.87 10.58 -27.66
N ASN A 281 -16.09 11.62 -27.36
CA ASN A 281 -14.96 12.02 -28.20
C ASN A 281 -13.88 10.95 -28.24
N ALA A 282 -13.54 10.33 -27.10
CA ALA A 282 -12.58 9.23 -27.05
C ALA A 282 -13.07 8.00 -27.83
N LEU A 283 -14.37 7.69 -27.79
CA LEU A 283 -14.94 6.58 -28.56
C LEU A 283 -14.85 6.86 -30.07
N ARG A 284 -15.13 8.09 -30.50
CA ARG A 284 -14.97 8.50 -31.91
C ARG A 284 -13.53 8.31 -32.38
N GLU A 285 -12.57 8.77 -31.59
CA GLU A 285 -11.14 8.61 -31.87
C GLU A 285 -10.72 7.13 -31.94
N ALA A 286 -11.25 6.30 -31.04
CA ALA A 286 -11.00 4.86 -31.03
C ALA A 286 -11.57 4.16 -32.28
N MET A 287 -12.78 4.54 -32.71
CA MET A 287 -13.41 4.00 -33.92
C MET A 287 -12.66 4.40 -35.19
N ASP A 288 -12.20 5.64 -35.27
CA ASP A 288 -11.40 6.11 -36.41
C ASP A 288 -10.05 5.38 -36.46
N SER A 289 -9.38 5.22 -35.32
CA SER A 289 -8.12 4.47 -35.21
C SER A 289 -8.30 2.99 -35.59
N LEU A 290 -9.40 2.37 -35.17
CA LEU A 290 -9.75 1.00 -35.56
C LEU A 290 -9.96 0.90 -37.08
N ARG A 291 -10.68 1.84 -37.69
CA ARG A 291 -10.92 1.88 -39.14
C ARG A 291 -9.62 2.00 -39.92
N ILE A 292 -8.74 2.90 -39.51
CA ILE A 292 -7.41 3.09 -40.13
C ILE A 292 -6.58 1.82 -39.99
N SER A 293 -6.54 1.21 -38.80
CA SER A 293 -5.76 -0.01 -38.56
C SER A 293 -6.23 -1.21 -39.41
N ARG A 294 -7.55 -1.34 -39.65
CA ARG A 294 -8.13 -2.37 -40.51
C ARG A 294 -7.86 -2.09 -41.99
N GLY A 295 -7.95 -0.82 -42.42
CA GLY A 295 -7.61 -0.38 -43.77
C GLY A 295 -6.14 -0.60 -44.14
N ALA A 296 -5.22 -0.36 -43.19
CA ALA A 296 -3.79 -0.62 -43.39
C ALA A 296 -3.49 -2.13 -43.57
N LYS A 297 -4.18 -3.00 -42.82
CA LYS A 297 -4.06 -4.46 -42.95
C LYS A 297 -4.59 -5.02 -44.27
N THR A 298 -5.53 -4.33 -44.92
CA THR A 298 -6.06 -4.72 -46.24
C THR A 298 -5.15 -4.31 -47.39
N VAL A 299 -4.41 -3.20 -47.26
CA VAL A 299 -3.46 -2.74 -48.31
C VAL A 299 -2.16 -3.55 -48.28
N SER A 300 -1.71 -4.03 -47.11
CA SER A 300 -0.51 -4.87 -46.97
C SER A 300 -0.71 -6.35 -47.39
N LYS A 301 -1.88 -6.72 -47.92
CA LYS A 301 -2.24 -8.09 -48.32
C LYS A 301 -2.47 -8.26 -49.82
N CYS A 302 -2.19 -7.25 -50.65
CA CYS A 302 -2.12 -7.43 -52.10
C CYS A 302 -0.73 -7.98 -52.47
N PRO A 303 -0.65 -9.14 -53.16
CA PRO A 303 0.62 -9.75 -53.57
C PRO A 303 1.38 -8.91 -54.60
#